data_AF-A0A966VV46-F1
#
_entry.id   AF-A0A966VV46-F1
#
_cell.length_a   1.000
_cell.length_b   1.000
_cell.length_c   1.000
_cell.angle_alpha   90.00
_cell.angle_beta   90.00
_cell.angle_gamma   90.00
#
_symmetry.space_group_name_H-M   'P 1'
#
loop_
_entity.id
_entity.type
_entity.pdbx_description
1 polymer ?
#
loop_
_entity_poly.entity_id
_entity_poly.type
_entity_poly.pdbx_seq_one_letter_code
_entity_poly.pdbx_strand_id
1 'polypeptide(L)'
;YLNVIEMGKGVFGAEAAAKAYFNKSARNLSRRESALIAACLPNPVRYKVKSGSRYVQSRASMIQRQMMNLQSDPAIRKLIENR
;
A
#
# COMPACT_ATOMS: atom_id res chain seq x y z
N TYR A 1 13.26 -4.38 -2.54
CA TYR A 1 12.14 -5.33 -2.36
C TYR A 1 10.86 -4.86 -3.05
N LEU A 2 10.38 -3.63 -2.80
CA LEU A 2 9.13 -3.07 -3.34
C LEU A 2 9.01 -2.94 -4.86
N ASN A 3 10.11 -3.08 -5.62
CA ASN A 3 10.09 -2.99 -7.10
C ASN A 3 9.88 -4.35 -7.79
N VAL A 4 9.96 -5.47 -7.05
CA VAL A 4 9.97 -6.83 -7.64
C VAL A 4 8.80 -7.68 -7.15
N ILE A 5 8.09 -7.26 -6.10
CA ILE A 5 6.96 -8.01 -5.56
C ILE A 5 5.70 -7.83 -6.40
N GLU A 6 5.00 -8.94 -6.64
CA GLU A 6 3.70 -8.95 -7.29
C GLU A 6 2.63 -8.36 -6.35
N MET A 7 1.95 -7.32 -6.80
CA MET A 7 0.92 -6.58 -6.07
C MET A 7 -0.50 -6.85 -6.60
N GLY A 8 -0.59 -7.85 -7.47
CA GLY A 8 -1.76 -8.40 -8.12
C GLY A 8 -1.33 -9.04 -9.44
N LYS A 9 -2.19 -9.87 -10.05
CA LYS A 9 -1.82 -10.66 -11.24
C LYS A 9 -1.15 -9.81 -12.31
N GLY A 10 0.16 -10.00 -12.52
CA GLY A 10 0.95 -9.28 -13.52
C GLY A 10 1.33 -7.82 -13.19
N VAL A 11 1.08 -7.36 -11.96
CA VAL A 11 1.38 -6.00 -11.50
C VAL A 11 2.58 -6.06 -10.56
N PHE A 12 3.75 -5.63 -11.03
CA PHE A 12 4.99 -5.69 -10.28
C PHE A 12 5.43 -4.32 -9.80
N GLY A 13 5.55 -4.21 -8.48
CA GLY A 13 6.03 -3.03 -7.79
C GLY A 13 5.02 -1.90 -7.60
N ALA A 14 5.38 -0.97 -6.73
CA ALA A 14 4.47 0.06 -6.22
C ALA A 14 3.99 1.05 -7.29
N GLU A 15 4.85 1.47 -8.23
CA GLU A 15 4.46 2.39 -9.30
C GLU A 15 3.46 1.75 -10.26
N ALA A 16 3.69 0.49 -10.64
CA ALA A 16 2.76 -0.26 -11.48
C ALA A 16 1.41 -0.45 -10.76
N ALA A 17 1.43 -0.77 -9.47
CA ALA A 17 0.23 -0.89 -8.65
C ALA A 17 -0.54 0.43 -8.52
N ALA A 18 0.16 1.55 -8.32
CA ALA A 18 -0.45 2.88 -8.24
C ALA A 18 -1.18 3.25 -9.54
N LYS A 19 -0.53 2.99 -10.69
CA LYS A 19 -1.11 3.22 -12.01
C LYS A 19 -2.29 2.28 -12.27
N ALA A 20 -2.11 0.98 -12.07
CA ALA A 20 -3.11 -0.04 -12.37
C ALA A 20 -4.38 0.11 -11.51
N TYR A 21 -4.24 0.42 -10.22
CA TYR A 21 -5.39 0.46 -9.31
C TYR A 21 -5.96 1.85 -9.11
N PHE A 22 -5.16 2.92 -9.20
CA PHE A 22 -5.62 4.28 -8.83
C PHE A 22 -5.37 5.32 -9.92
N ASN A 23 -4.73 4.95 -11.04
CA ASN A 23 -4.35 5.85 -12.12
C ASN A 23 -3.53 7.06 -11.63
N LYS A 24 -2.58 6.81 -10.72
CA LYS A 24 -1.71 7.82 -10.08
C LYS A 24 -0.26 7.34 -10.07
N SER A 25 0.67 8.27 -9.94
CA SER A 25 2.03 7.93 -9.52
C SER A 25 2.02 7.45 -8.06
N ALA A 26 2.92 6.53 -7.71
CA ALA A 26 3.08 6.03 -6.34
C ALA A 26 3.37 7.15 -5.34
N ARG A 27 4.04 8.24 -5.76
CA ARG A 27 4.28 9.42 -4.91
C ARG A 27 2.98 10.13 -4.50
N ASN A 28 1.92 10.00 -5.30
CA ASN A 28 0.63 10.67 -5.10
C ASN A 28 -0.42 9.74 -4.47
N LEU A 29 -0.04 8.53 -4.05
CA LEU A 29 -0.94 7.66 -3.32
C LEU A 29 -1.21 8.23 -1.93
N SER A 30 -2.47 8.26 -1.55
CA SER A 30 -2.85 8.47 -0.17
C SER A 30 -2.37 7.31 0.71
N ARG A 31 -2.30 7.55 2.02
CA ARG A 31 -2.00 6.49 3.00
C ARG A 31 -2.99 5.32 2.91
N ARG A 32 -4.27 5.61 2.60
CA ARG A 32 -5.33 4.60 2.44
C ARG A 32 -5.08 3.71 1.24
N GLU A 33 -4.77 4.32 0.08
CA GLU A 33 -4.50 3.59 -1.16
C GLU A 33 -3.22 2.73 -1.02
N SER A 34 -2.18 3.29 -0.39
CA SER A 34 -0.96 2.54 -0.07
C SER A 34 -1.24 1.33 0.82
N ALA A 35 -2.07 1.50 1.85
CA ALA A 35 -2.47 0.42 2.75
C ALA A 35 -3.32 -0.66 2.05
N LEU A 36 -4.16 -0.30 1.07
CA LEU A 36 -4.93 -1.27 0.27
C LEU A 36 -4.01 -2.15 -0.57
N ILE A 37 -3.01 -1.54 -1.23
CA ILE A 37 -2.03 -2.28 -2.01
C ILE A 37 -1.25 -3.24 -1.10
N ALA A 38 -0.75 -2.74 0.04
CA ALA A 38 -0.01 -3.55 1.00
C ALA A 38 -0.85 -4.69 1.61
N ALA A 39 -2.15 -4.49 1.80
CA ALA A 39 -3.07 -5.51 2.32
C ALA A 39 -3.26 -6.70 1.38
N CYS A 40 -2.97 -6.55 0.08
CA CYS A 40 -3.10 -7.62 -0.92
C CYS A 40 -1.86 -8.52 -1.02
N LEU A 41 -0.69 -8.08 -0.51
CA LEU A 41 0.58 -8.81 -0.60
C LEU A 41 0.60 -10.24 -0.03
N PRO A 42 -0.20 -10.61 1.00
CA PRO A 42 -0.19 -12.00 1.49
C PRO A 42 -0.70 -13.01 0.45
N ASN A 43 -1.56 -12.58 -0.49
CA ASN A 43 -2.02 -13.39 -1.60
C ASN A 43 -2.51 -12.48 -2.74
N PRO A 44 -1.61 -11.92 -3.55
CA PRO A 44 -1.93 -10.89 -4.55
C PRO A 44 -2.80 -11.42 -5.69
N VAL A 45 -2.78 -12.73 -5.96
CA VAL A 45 -3.63 -13.37 -6.97
C VAL A 45 -5.10 -13.41 -6.50
N ARG A 46 -5.34 -13.66 -5.22
CA ARG A 46 -6.69 -13.79 -4.64
C ARG A 46 -7.29 -12.45 -4.20
N TYR A 47 -6.46 -11.57 -3.64
CA TYR A 47 -6.91 -10.30 -3.08
C TYR A 47 -6.84 -9.19 -4.12
N LYS A 48 -7.98 -8.54 -4.40
CA LYS A 48 -8.01 -7.39 -5.32
C LYS A 48 -8.06 -6.11 -4.51
N VAL A 49 -7.20 -5.16 -4.86
CA VAL A 49 -7.07 -3.84 -4.21
C VAL A 49 -8.39 -3.06 -4.19
N LYS A 50 -9.21 -3.22 -5.23
CA LYS A 50 -10.50 -2.53 -5.40
C LYS A 50 -11.75 -3.40 -5.15
N SER A 51 -11.66 -4.67 -4.76
CA SER A 51 -12.85 -5.56 -4.79
C SER A 51 -13.86 -5.40 -3.65
N GLY A 52 -13.83 -4.34 -2.84
CA GLY A 52 -14.71 -4.23 -1.69
C GLY A 52 -14.54 -5.35 -0.64
N SER A 53 -13.54 -6.24 -0.81
CA SER A 53 -13.31 -7.39 0.05
C SER A 53 -13.15 -6.97 1.50
N ARG A 54 -14.01 -7.50 2.39
CA ARG A 54 -14.02 -7.18 3.82
C ARG A 54 -12.67 -7.42 4.48
N TYR A 55 -11.96 -8.47 4.05
CA TYR A 55 -10.61 -8.79 4.51
C TYR A 55 -9.61 -7.68 4.14
N VAL A 56 -9.55 -7.32 2.85
CA VAL A 56 -8.63 -6.29 2.36
C VAL A 56 -8.90 -4.95 3.05
N GLN A 57 -10.17 -4.60 3.22
CA GLN A 57 -10.57 -3.39 3.93
C GLN A 57 -10.12 -3.41 5.39
N SER A 58 -10.40 -4.50 6.12
CA SER A 58 -10.02 -4.65 7.53
C SER A 58 -8.50 -4.61 7.72
N ARG A 59 -7.75 -5.35 6.88
CA ARG A 59 -6.29 -5.37 6.93
C ARG A 59 -5.68 -4.01 6.57
N ALA A 60 -6.24 -3.31 5.59
CA ALA A 60 -5.78 -1.96 5.25
C ALA A 60 -6.01 -0.97 6.39
N SER A 61 -7.14 -1.04 7.10
CA SER A 61 -7.38 -0.22 8.30
C SER A 61 -6.37 -0.53 9.41
N MET A 62 -6.03 -1.81 9.62
CA MET A 62 -4.99 -2.20 10.57
C MET A 62 -3.62 -1.63 10.16
N ILE A 63 -3.25 -1.73 8.88
CA ILE A 63 -2.00 -1.16 8.36
C ILE A 63 -1.97 0.35 8.55
N GLN A 64 -3.06 1.07 8.27
CA GLN A 64 -3.12 2.52 8.51
C GLN A 64 -2.91 2.88 9.98
N ARG A 65 -3.49 2.11 10.91
CA ARG A 65 -3.26 2.32 12.34
C ARG A 65 -1.78 2.15 12.70
N GLN A 66 -1.12 1.13 12.16
CA GLN A 66 0.32 0.94 12.35
C GLN A 66 1.13 2.10 11.76
N MET A 67 0.78 2.59 10.57
CA MET A 67 1.42 3.76 9.96
C MET A 67 1.28 5.02 10.83
N MET A 68 0.13 5.20 11.48
CA MET A 68 -0.10 6.32 12.40
C MET A 68 0.74 6.18 13.68
N ASN A 69 0.78 4.99 14.28
CA ASN A 69 1.59 4.71 15.46
C ASN A 69 3.09 4.96 15.22
N LEU A 70 3.57 4.65 14.02
CA LEU A 70 4.97 4.87 13.61
C LEU A 70 5.27 6.32 13.21
N GLN A 71 4.26 7.16 12.95
CA GLN A 71 4.49 8.53 12.48
C GLN A 71 5.12 9.42 13.55
N SER A 72 4.82 9.14 14.82
CA SER A 72 5.37 9.87 15.96
C SER A 72 6.81 9.48 16.30
N ASP A 73 7.32 8.40 15.69
CA ASP A 73 8.70 7.96 15.88
C ASP A 73 9.66 8.99 15.26
N PRO A 74 10.63 9.54 16.02
CA PRO A 74 11.54 10.57 15.52
C PRO A 74 12.39 10.13 14.32
N ALA A 75 12.81 8.87 14.27
CA ALA A 75 13.60 8.34 13.16
C ALA A 75 12.76 8.22 11.88
N ILE A 76 11.52 7.76 12.01
CA ILE A 76 10.58 7.68 10.88
C ILE A 76 10.20 9.07 10.37
N ARG A 77 9.99 10.03 11.28
CA ARG A 77 9.66 11.41 10.92
C ARG A 77 10.74 12.06 10.07
N LYS A 78 12.00 11.91 10.45
CA LYS A 78 13.16 12.39 9.68
C LYS A 78 13.21 11.81 8.26
N LEU A 79 12.83 10.53 8.09
CA LEU A 79 12.78 9.87 6.78
C LEU A 79 11.63 10.35 5.88
N ILE A 80 10.53 10.82 6.47
CA ILE A 80 9.38 11.34 5.72
C ILE A 80 9.63 12.79 5.30
N GLU A 81 10.23 13.60 6.18
CA GLU A 81 10.52 15.02 5.94
C GLU A 81 11.66 15.23 4.90
N ASN A 82 12.57 14.27 4.74
CA ASN A 82 13.66 14.31 3.76
C ASN A 82 13.29 13.82 2.33
N ARG A 83 12.01 13.94 1.91
CA ARG A 83 11.51 13.45 0.61
C ARG A 83 11.17 14.54 -0.40
#